data_AF-A0A3D2TI53-F1
#
_entry.id   AF-A0A3D2TI53-F1
#
_cell.length_a   1.000
_cell.length_b   1.000
_cell.length_c   1.000
_cell.angle_alpha   90.00
_cell.angle_beta   90.00
_cell.angle_gamma   90.00
#
_symmetry.space_group_name_H-M   'P 1'
#
loop_
_entity.id
_entity.type
_entity.pdbx_description
1 polymer ?
#
loop_
_entity_poly.entity_id
_entity_poly.type
_entity_poly.pdbx_seq_one_letter_code
_entity_poly.pdbx_strand_id
1 'polypeptide(L)' 'EGPTRFEGIEVSNHLSCNPKALREGYMTALENFLADLRHGCARDAIDYALIRTSDSLDAALAAFLCRRVSNTRMN' A
#
# COMPACT_ATOMS: atom_id res chain seq x y z
N GLU A 1 14.61 8.70 23.66
CA GLU A 1 13.89 7.59 23.01
C GLU A 1 14.90 6.57 22.52
N GLY A 2 14.71 5.29 22.88
CA GLY A 2 15.69 4.22 22.68
C GLY A 2 15.43 3.35 21.44
N PRO A 3 16.27 2.34 21.19
CA PRO A 3 16.08 1.40 20.08
C PRO A 3 14.74 0.67 20.19
N THR A 4 14.03 0.52 19.07
CA THR A 4 12.81 -0.29 18.98
C THR A 4 13.18 -1.66 18.42
N ARG A 5 12.69 -2.72 19.08
CA ARG A 5 12.83 -4.09 18.61
C ARG A 5 11.54 -4.47 17.89
N PHE A 6 11.66 -4.87 16.63
CA PHE A 6 10.56 -5.45 15.87
C PHE A 6 10.62 -6.97 16.00
N GLU A 7 9.48 -7.55 16.39
CA GLU A 7 9.28 -9.00 16.44
C GLU A 7 8.69 -9.48 15.11
N GLY A 8 9.30 -10.49 14.49
CA GLY A 8 8.67 -11.17 13.36
C GLY A 8 7.42 -11.93 13.81
N ILE A 9 6.29 -11.74 13.13
CA ILE A 9 5.04 -12.45 13.41
C ILE A 9 5.06 -13.86 12.79
N GLU A 10 5.83 -14.06 11.72
CA GLU A 10 5.87 -15.29 10.92
C GLU A 10 7.22 -16.02 11.01
N VAL A 11 8.28 -15.34 11.45
CA VAL A 11 9.64 -15.89 11.55
C VAL A 11 10.26 -15.47 12.87
N SER A 12 11.03 -16.38 13.50
CA SER A 12 11.76 -16.13 14.76
C SER A 12 13.00 -15.25 14.55
N ASN A 13 12.82 -14.09 13.92
CA ASN A 13 13.85 -13.10 13.67
C ASN A 13 13.51 -11.79 14.37
N HIS A 14 14.54 -11.04 14.75
CA HIS A 14 14.39 -9.79 15.49
C HIS A 14 15.21 -8.71 14.83
N LEU A 15 14.60 -7.54 14.63
CA LEU A 15 15.28 -6.37 14.09
C LEU A 15 15.37 -5.30 15.16
N SER A 16 16.59 -5.01 15.61
CA SER A 16 16.89 -3.81 16.41
C SER A 16 17.16 -2.66 15.46
N CYS A 17 16.31 -1.63 15.48
CA CYS A 17 16.52 -0.45 14.64
C CYS A 17 16.11 0.85 15.33
N ASN A 18 16.55 1.97 14.76
CA ASN A 18 16.01 3.29 15.06
C ASN A 18 14.89 3.59 14.05
N PRO A 19 13.60 3.57 14.44
CA PRO A 19 12.50 3.80 13.52
C PRO A 19 12.58 5.14 12.79
N LYS A 20 13.12 6.19 13.44
CA LYS A 20 13.29 7.51 12.81
C LYS A 20 14.30 7.47 11.68
N ALA A 21 15.41 6.75 11.88
CA ALA A 21 16.45 6.60 10.85
C ALA A 21 15.98 5.73 9.67
N LEU A 22 15.10 4.75 9.91
CA LEU A 22 14.56 3.90 8.84
C LEU A 22 13.41 4.53 8.06
N ARG A 23 12.69 5.49 8.67
CA ARG A 23 11.46 6.04 8.10
C ARG A 23 11.66 6.55 6.67
N GLU A 24 12.71 7.34 6.43
CA GLU A 24 12.97 7.94 5.12
C GLU A 24 13.15 6.85 4.05
N GLY A 25 14.09 5.93 4.25
CA GLY A 25 14.35 4.85 3.29
C GLY A 25 13.14 3.92 3.09
N TYR A 26 12.38 3.65 4.16
CA TYR A 26 11.15 2.86 4.05
C TYR A 26 10.09 3.57 3.20
N MET A 27 9.86 4.86 3.43
CA MET A 27 8.89 5.63 2.64
C MET A 27 9.31 5.72 1.17
N THR A 28 10.59 5.94 0.88
CA THR A 28 11.11 5.91 -0.49
C THR A 28 10.88 4.55 -1.16
N ALA A 29 11.20 3.45 -0.47
CA ALA A 29 10.97 2.10 -1.01
C ALA A 29 9.48 1.82 -1.26
N LEU A 30 8.62 2.23 -0.33
CA LEU A 30 7.17 2.09 -0.45
C LEU A 30 6.62 2.91 -1.62
N GLU A 31 7.02 4.16 -1.77
CA GLU A 31 6.60 5.03 -2.87
C GLU A 31 7.02 4.48 -4.24
N ASN A 32 8.25 3.97 -4.34
CA ASN A 32 8.73 3.32 -5.56
C ASN A 32 7.88 2.09 -5.91
N PHE A 33 7.60 1.23 -4.93
CA PHE A 33 6.75 0.05 -5.12
C PHE A 33 5.32 0.42 -5.57
N LEU A 34 4.73 1.45 -4.95
CA LEU A 34 3.39 1.93 -5.33
C LEU A 34 3.38 2.54 -6.73
N ALA A 35 4.44 3.23 -7.13
CA ALA A 35 4.59 3.76 -8.48
C ALA A 35 4.66 2.62 -9.50
N ASP A 36 5.49 1.59 -9.25
CA ASP A 36 5.63 0.44 -10.13
C ASP A 36 4.30 -0.30 -10.33
N LEU A 37 3.58 -0.55 -9.25
CA LEU A 37 2.24 -1.15 -9.32
C LEU A 37 1.27 -0.30 -10.13
N ARG A 38 1.21 1.01 -9.86
CA ARG A 38 0.30 1.91 -10.59
C ARG A 38 0.62 1.95 -12.08
N HIS A 39 1.90 2.01 -12.46
CA HIS A 39 2.31 2.01 -13.86
C HIS A 39 2.02 0.67 -14.54
N GLY A 40 2.31 -0.45 -13.88
CA GLY A 40 2.00 -1.79 -14.39
C GLY A 40 0.50 -1.98 -14.63
N CYS A 41 -0.33 -1.64 -13.64
CA CYS A 41 -1.78 -1.72 -13.76
C CYS A 41 -2.31 -0.84 -14.90
N ALA A 42 -1.81 0.40 -15.03
CA ALA A 42 -2.24 1.31 -16.10
C ALA A 42 -1.90 0.76 -17.50
N ARG A 43 -0.70 0.19 -17.66
CA ARG A 43 -0.26 -0.43 -18.92
C ARG A 43 -1.16 -1.59 -19.33
N ASP A 44 -1.59 -2.39 -18.36
CA ASP A 44 -2.31 -3.64 -18.60
C ASP A 44 -3.85 -3.45 -18.47
N ALA A 45 -4.33 -2.20 -18.43
CA ALA A 45 -5.73 -1.82 -18.27
C ALA A 45 -6.41 -2.43 -17.02
N ILE A 46 -5.66 -2.55 -15.93
CA ILE A 46 -6.12 -3.06 -14.64
C ILE A 46 -6.51 -1.88 -13.75
N ASP A 47 -7.71 -1.92 -13.18
CA ASP A 47 -8.15 -0.95 -12.18
C ASP A 47 -7.31 -1.05 -10.90
N TYR A 48 -6.78 0.08 -10.44
CA TYR A 48 -5.96 0.17 -9.23
C TYR A 48 -6.56 1.18 -8.23
N ALA A 49 -6.50 0.87 -6.94
CA ALA A 49 -6.85 1.80 -5.87
C ALA A 49 -5.96 1.58 -4.64
N LEU A 50 -5.29 2.65 -4.20
CA LEU A 50 -4.62 2.67 -2.91
C LEU A 50 -5.65 3.04 -1.83
N ILE A 51 -5.74 2.21 -0.79
CA ILE A 51 -6.66 2.42 0.34
C ILE A 51 -5.88 2.41 1.65
N ARG A 52 -6.41 3.11 2.65
CA ARG A 52 -5.87 3.03 4.01
C ARG A 52 -6.50 1.83 4.70
N THR A 53 -5.68 0.95 5.27
CA THR A 53 -6.14 -0.32 5.85
C THR A 53 -6.99 -0.18 7.12
N SER A 54 -7.00 1.00 7.72
CA SER A 54 -7.87 1.35 8.85
C SER A 54 -9.27 1.78 8.42
N ASP A 55 -9.46 2.07 7.14
CA ASP A 55 -10.77 2.49 6.63
C ASP A 55 -11.66 1.27 6.45
N SER A 56 -12.99 1.48 6.44
CA SER A 56 -13.94 0.38 6.22
C SER A 56 -13.72 -0.27 4.85
N LEU A 57 -13.44 -1.57 4.85
CA LEU A 57 -13.25 -2.35 3.62
C LEU A 57 -14.50 -2.29 2.74
N ASP A 58 -15.69 -2.35 3.32
CA ASP A 58 -16.96 -2.30 2.58
C ASP A 58 -17.12 -0.96 1.84
N ALA A 59 -16.79 0.15 2.51
CA ALA A 59 -16.84 1.47 1.90
C ALA A 59 -15.81 1.61 0.77
N ALA A 60 -14.59 1.11 0.98
CA ALA A 60 -13.54 1.11 -0.02
C ALA A 60 -13.92 0.28 -1.26
N LEU A 61 -14.50 -0.91 -1.06
CA LEU A 61 -14.93 -1.79 -2.13
C LEU A 61 -16.11 -1.20 -2.90
N ALA A 62 -17.10 -0.63 -2.21
CA ALA A 62 -18.23 0.04 -2.84
C ALA A 62 -17.77 1.20 -3.74
N ALA A 63 -16.87 2.06 -3.23
CA ALA A 63 -16.30 3.16 -4.02
C ALA A 63 -15.52 2.65 -5.25
N PHE A 64 -14.74 1.58 -5.09
CA PHE A 64 -14.00 0.96 -6.18
C PHE A 64 -14.92 0.43 -7.29
N LEU A 65 -15.95 -0.34 -6.93
CA LEU A 65 -16.89 -0.91 -7.89
C LEU A 65 -17.73 0.16 -8.59
N CYS A 66 -18.19 1.18 -7.87
CA CYS A 66 -18.89 2.33 -8.46
C CYS A 66 -18.03 3.01 -9.53
N ARG A 67 -16.74 3.25 -9.25
CA ARG A 67 -15.82 3.84 -10.22
C ARG A 67 -15.66 2.97 -11.47
N ARG A 68 -15.50 1.66 -11.29
CA ARG A 68 -15.36 0.70 -12.40
C ARG A 68 -16.59 0.67 -13.32
N VAL A 69 -17.78 0.64 -12.72
CA VAL A 69 -19.05 0.65 -13.49
C VAL A 69 -19.19 1.96 -14.28
N SER A 70 -18.86 3.10 -13.67
CA SER A 70 -18.88 4.39 -14.36
C SER A 70 -17.92 4.43 -15.54
N ASN A 71 -16.68 3.96 -15.37
CA ASN A 71 -15.70 3.89 -16.47
C ASN A 71 -16.15 2.95 -17.60
N THR A 72 -16.81 1.84 -17.27
CA THR A 72 -17.31 0.88 -18.28
C THR A 72 -18.45 1.47 -19.12
N ARG A 73 -19.26 2.38 -18.56
CA ARG A 73 -20.39 3.01 -19.26
C ARG A 73 -19.98 4.18 -20.16
N MET A 74 -18.76 4.70 -20.03
CA MET A 74 -18.25 5.83 -20.82
C MET A 74 -17.43 5.39 -22.04
N ASN A 75 -17.15 4.09 -22.17
CA ASN A 75 -16.60 3.45 -23.36
C ASN A 75 -17.71 2.82 -24.20
#